data_AF-A0A0C9SUV6-F1
#
_entry.id   AF-A0A0C9SUV6-F1
#
_cell.length_a   1.000
_cell.length_b   1.000
_cell.length_c   1.000
_cell.angle_alpha   90.00
_cell.angle_beta   90.00
_cell.angle_gamma   90.00
#
_symmetry.space_group_name_H-M   'P 1'
#
loop_
_entity.id
_entity.type
_entity.pdbx_description
1 polymer ?
#
loop_
_entity_poly.entity_id
_entity_poly.type
_entity_poly.pdbx_seq_one_letter_code
_entity_poly.pdbx_strand_id
1 'polypeptide(L)'
;MEQAVILCEKIGRHSIKYYFEEIMQRSHLQSKSRKVTRWNAFIRCEVARHNSVLPEGAKQLKPSDLMPEICVHWKELSEEQR
;
A
#
# COMPACT_ATOMS: atom_id res chain seq x y z
N MET A 1 19.74 -22.37 1.19
CA MET A 1 19.86 -22.36 2.66
C MET A 1 20.82 -21.30 3.17
N GLU A 2 21.97 -21.11 2.52
CA GLU A 2 23.00 -20.11 2.90
C GLU A 2 22.44 -18.68 3.14
N GLN A 3 21.58 -18.19 2.24
CA GLN A 3 20.95 -16.87 2.38
C GLN A 3 20.05 -16.72 3.62
N ALA A 4 19.42 -17.81 4.08
CA ALA A 4 18.59 -17.79 5.27
C ALA A 4 19.43 -17.72 6.56
N VAL A 5 20.62 -18.33 6.54
CA VAL A 5 21.60 -18.25 7.64
C VAL A 5 22.10 -16.82 7.78
N ILE A 6 22.52 -16.19 6.67
CA ILE A 6 22.98 -14.79 6.66
C ILE A 6 21.91 -13.84 7.21
N LEU A 7 20.64 -14.02 6.82
CA LEU A 7 19.53 -13.21 7.33
C LEU A 7 19.27 -13.44 8.82
N CYS A 8 19.38 -14.68 9.28
CA CYS A 8 19.26 -15.04 10.68
C CYS A 8 20.36 -14.40 11.53
N GLU A 9 21.61 -14.44 11.07
CA GLU A 9 22.75 -13.83 11.77
C GLU A 9 22.66 -12.30 11.78
N LYS A 10 22.21 -11.70 10.69
CA LYS A 10 22.11 -10.23 10.55
C LYS A 10 20.95 -9.62 11.36
N ILE A 11 19.83 -10.32 11.46
CA ILE A 11 18.59 -9.78 12.07
C ILE A 11 18.31 -10.41 13.44
N GLY A 12 18.70 -11.67 13.65
CA GLY A 12 18.63 -12.37 14.94
C GLY A 12 17.22 -12.63 15.50
N ARG A 13 16.16 -12.24 14.79
CA ARG A 13 14.79 -12.20 15.33
C ARG A 13 14.03 -13.52 15.19
N HIS A 14 14.37 -14.33 14.18
CA HIS A 14 13.64 -15.54 13.83
C HIS A 14 14.61 -16.68 13.47
N SER A 15 14.10 -17.90 13.35
CA SER A 15 14.92 -19.07 13.03
C SER A 15 15.36 -19.08 11.55
N ILE A 16 16.44 -19.81 11.26
CA ILE A 16 16.91 -20.05 9.88
C ILE A 16 15.78 -20.65 9.02
N LYS A 17 14.97 -21.56 9.59
CA LYS A 17 13.81 -22.16 8.91
C LYS A 17 12.77 -21.10 8.53
N TYR A 18 12.47 -20.15 9.42
CA TYR A 18 11.57 -19.04 9.13
C TYR A 18 12.08 -18.20 7.96
N TYR A 19 13.35 -17.79 7.97
CA TYR A 19 13.92 -17.02 6.86
C TYR A 19 13.96 -17.83 5.56
N PHE A 20 14.21 -19.13 5.64
CA PHE A 20 14.15 -20.02 4.48
C PHE A 20 12.73 -20.06 3.89
N GLU A 21 11.71 -20.25 4.72
CA GLU A 21 10.30 -20.24 4.30
C GLU A 21 9.92 -18.88 3.69
N GLU A 22 10.29 -17.76 4.30
CA GLU A 22 10.05 -16.41 3.76
C GLU A 22 10.73 -16.20 2.39
N ILE A 23 12.00 -16.61 2.25
CA ILE A 23 12.72 -16.51 0.97
C ILE A 23 12.02 -17.33 -0.11
N MET A 24 11.56 -18.55 0.22
CA MET A 24 10.87 -19.43 -0.71
C MET A 24 9.44 -18.94 -1.02
N GLN A 25 8.77 -18.29 -0.05
CA GLN A 25 7.44 -17.70 -0.21
C GLN A 25 7.43 -16.35 -0.94
N ARG A 26 8.59 -15.71 -1.18
CA ARG A 26 8.68 -14.44 -1.93
C ARG A 26 8.03 -14.52 -3.32
N SER A 27 8.03 -15.69 -3.96
CA SER A 27 7.36 -15.89 -5.25
C SER A 27 5.83 -15.74 -5.15
N HIS A 28 5.22 -16.12 -4.02
CA HIS A 28 3.77 -16.04 -3.82
C HIS A 28 3.31 -14.64 -3.38
N LEU A 29 4.16 -13.91 -2.65
CA LEU A 29 3.89 -12.53 -2.22
C LEU A 29 3.85 -11.52 -3.37
N GLN A 30 4.54 -11.80 -4.49
CA GLN A 30 4.56 -10.92 -5.67
C GLN A 30 3.23 -10.83 -6.43
N SER A 31 2.23 -11.66 -6.12
CA SER A 31 1.02 -11.78 -6.94
C SER A 31 -0.18 -10.92 -6.50
N LYS A 32 -0.16 -10.28 -5.32
CA LYS A 32 -1.30 -9.49 -4.81
C LYS A 32 -1.13 -7.98 -4.99
N SER A 33 -0.67 -7.54 -6.17
CA SER A 33 -0.85 -6.13 -6.52
C SER A 33 -2.35 -5.83 -6.56
N ARG A 34 -2.80 -4.78 -5.85
CA ARG A 34 -4.21 -4.40 -5.89
C ARG A 34 -4.56 -4.05 -7.33
N LYS A 35 -5.62 -4.68 -7.86
CA LYS A 35 -6.12 -4.40 -9.20
C LYS A 35 -6.32 -2.89 -9.36
N VAL A 36 -5.74 -2.32 -10.42
CA VAL A 36 -5.98 -0.92 -10.78
C VAL A 36 -7.41 -0.84 -11.30
N THR A 37 -8.31 -0.37 -10.44
CA THR A 37 -9.71 -0.06 -10.78
C THR A 37 -9.87 1.45 -10.88
N ARG A 38 -10.89 1.90 -11.62
CA ARG A 38 -11.25 3.33 -11.69
C ARG A 38 -11.39 3.94 -10.28
N TRP A 39 -12.05 3.22 -9.37
CA TRP A 39 -12.16 3.57 -7.96
C TRP A 39 -10.79 3.72 -7.24
N ASN A 40 -9.89 2.74 -7.38
CA ASN A 40 -8.57 2.81 -6.74
C ASN A 40 -7.69 3.93 -7.31
N ALA A 41 -7.83 4.22 -8.61
CA ALA A 41 -7.16 5.35 -9.25
C ALA A 41 -7.71 6.69 -8.72
N PHE A 42 -9.04 6.81 -8.63
CA PHE A 42 -9.71 7.99 -8.10
C PHE A 42 -9.30 8.29 -6.66
N ILE A 43 -9.31 7.30 -5.76
CA ILE A 43 -8.84 7.48 -4.38
C ILE A 43 -7.41 8.02 -4.35
N ARG A 44 -6.52 7.49 -5.20
CA ARG A 44 -5.12 7.96 -5.25
C ARG A 44 -5.03 9.42 -5.68
N CYS A 45 -5.80 9.83 -6.68
CA CYS A 45 -5.84 11.21 -7.15
C CYS A 45 -6.36 12.15 -6.06
N GLU A 46 -7.46 11.79 -5.40
CA GLU A 46 -8.04 12.62 -4.34
C GLU A 46 -7.11 12.75 -3.13
N VAL A 47 -6.52 11.64 -2.66
CA VAL A 47 -5.57 11.70 -1.55
C VAL A 47 -4.34 12.54 -1.91
N ALA A 48 -3.85 12.47 -3.14
CA ALA A 48 -2.76 13.32 -3.61
C ALA A 48 -3.16 14.80 -3.63
N ARG A 49 -4.36 15.12 -4.13
CA ARG A 49 -4.92 16.49 -4.16
C ARG A 49 -5.06 17.09 -2.76
N HIS A 50 -5.57 16.31 -1.80
CA HIS A 50 -5.68 16.74 -0.41
C HIS A 50 -4.32 16.90 0.27
N ASN A 51 -3.34 16.05 -0.05
CA ASN A 51 -2.01 16.17 0.52
C ASN A 51 -1.17 17.28 -0.11
N SER A 52 -1.42 17.68 -1.36
CA SER A 52 -0.68 18.76 -2.03
C SER A 52 -0.99 20.15 -1.48
N VAL A 53 -2.14 20.32 -0.81
CA VAL A 53 -2.52 21.57 -0.15
C VAL A 53 -2.07 21.65 1.30
N LEU A 54 -1.48 20.58 1.85
CA LEU A 54 -0.94 20.61 3.20
C LEU A 54 0.37 21.42 3.25
N PRO A 55 0.61 22.17 4.33
CA PRO A 55 1.85 22.91 4.49
C PRO A 55 3.06 21.97 4.62
N GLU A 56 4.23 22.46 4.22
CA GLU A 56 5.46 21.68 4.23
C GLU A 56 5.79 21.22 5.66
N GLY A 57 5.93 19.90 5.84
CA GLY A 57 6.13 19.27 7.15
C GLY A 57 4.86 18.82 7.88
N ALA A 58 3.66 19.12 7.36
CA ALA A 58 2.42 18.56 7.89
C ALA A 58 2.32 17.06 7.60
N LYS A 59 1.68 16.33 8.52
CA LYS A 59 1.45 14.90 8.38
C LYS A 59 0.48 14.63 7.23
N GLN A 60 0.91 13.83 6.26
CA GLN A 60 0.05 13.39 5.16
C GLN A 60 -1.19 12.65 5.69
N LEU A 61 -2.32 12.97 5.09
CA LEU A 61 -3.61 12.31 5.31
C LEU A 61 -3.59 10.94 4.62
N LYS A 62 -4.11 9.95 5.33
CA LYS A 62 -4.26 8.60 4.78
C LYS A 62 -5.59 8.50 4.04
N PRO A 63 -5.74 7.54 3.11
CA PRO A 63 -7.02 7.26 2.48
C PRO A 63 -8.16 7.04 3.50
N SER A 64 -7.87 6.38 4.63
CA SER A 64 -8.85 6.14 5.70
C SER A 64 -9.45 7.43 6.27
N ASP A 65 -8.67 8.50 6.32
CA ASP A 65 -9.05 9.76 6.93
C ASP A 65 -9.96 10.56 5.99
N LEU A 66 -9.83 10.32 4.68
CA LEU A 66 -10.55 11.00 3.60
C LEU A 66 -11.66 10.14 2.98
N MET A 67 -11.82 8.88 3.39
CA MET A 67 -12.79 7.96 2.80
C MET A 67 -14.24 8.47 2.81
N PRO A 68 -14.76 9.07 3.90
CA PRO A 68 -16.12 9.60 3.89
C PRO A 68 -16.32 10.65 2.78
N GLU A 69 -15.38 11.59 2.63
CA GLU A 69 -15.42 12.67 1.64
C GLU A 69 -15.26 12.13 0.22
N ILE A 70 -14.29 11.25 0.00
CA ILE A 70 -14.03 10.62 -1.32
C ILE A 70 -15.23 9.79 -1.78
N CYS A 71 -15.93 9.10 -0.85
CA CYS A 71 -17.14 8.35 -1.19
C CYS A 71 -18.29 9.26 -1.64
N VAL A 72 -18.45 10.43 -1.01
CA VAL A 72 -19.46 11.42 -1.42
C VAL A 72 -19.09 11.98 -2.79
N HIS A 73 -17.84 12.41 -2.97
CA HIS A 73 -17.39 12.99 -4.23
C HIS A 73 -17.53 11.99 -5.40
N TRP A 74 -17.22 10.71 -5.17
CA TRP A 74 -17.43 9.67 -6.16
C TRP A 74 -18.89 9.44 -6.52
N LYS A 75 -19.81 9.54 -5.54
CA LYS A 75 -21.25 9.41 -5.77
C LYS A 75 -21.79 10.55 -6.63
N GLU A 76 -21.24 11.75 -6.47
CA GLU A 76 -21.60 12.93 -7.24
C GLU A 76 -21.09 12.89 -8.69
N LEU A 77 -19.97 12.21 -8.94
CA LEU A 77 -19.48 11.98 -10.31
C LEU A 77 -20.45 11.11 -11.11
N SER A 78 -20.80 11.57 -12.32
CA SER A 78 -21.61 10.79 -13.27
C SER A 78 -20.84 9.57 -13.79
N GLU A 79 -21.53 8.58 -14.38
CA GLU A 79 -20.88 7.37 -14.88
C GLU A 79 -19.84 7.65 -15.98
N GLU A 80 -20.02 8.71 -16.75
CA GLU A 80 -19.08 9.15 -17.78
C GLU A 80 -17.77 9.70 -17.18
N GLN A 81 -17.83 10.25 -15.97
CA GLN A 81 -16.69 10.88 -15.29
C GLN A 81 -15.93 9.94 -14.34
N ARG A 82 -16.52 8.78 -14.02
CA ARG A 82 -15.91 7.78 -13.14
C ARG A 82 -14.76 7.03 -13.78
#